data_AF-A0A968DZC8-F1
#
_entry.id   AF-A0A968DZC8-F1
#
_cell.length_a   1.000
_cell.length_b   1.000
_cell.length_c   1.000
_cell.angle_alpha   90.00
_cell.angle_beta   90.00
_cell.angle_gamma   90.00
#
_symmetry.space_group_name_H-M   'P 1'
#
loop_
_entity.id
_entity.type
_entity.pdbx_description
1 polymer ?
#
loop_
_entity_poly.entity_id
_entity_poly.type
_entity_poly.pdbx_seq_one_letter_code
_entity_poly.pdbx_strand_id
1 'polypeptide(L)' 'HGRLEAFAAHSQVPVINALTDFQHPCQLLADIQTYIEHRGDIAGRTVLWVGDGNNMCNSFIEAAERFD' A
#
# COMPACT_ATOMS: atom_id res chain seq x y z
N HIS A 1 3.33 2.17 13.18
CA HIS A 1 2.62 3.24 12.45
C HIS A 1 2.72 4.59 13.18
N GLY A 2 2.20 4.73 14.41
CA GLY A 2 2.20 5.99 15.19
C GLY A 2 3.51 6.81 15.26
N ARG A 3 4.67 6.15 15.36
CA ARG A 3 5.97 6.86 15.32
C ARG A 3 6.21 7.60 14.01
N LEU A 4 5.82 7.00 12.88
CA LEU A 4 5.96 7.63 11.56
C LEU A 4 5.00 8.80 11.41
N GLU A 5 3.75 8.65 11.86
CA GLU A 5 2.75 9.72 11.85
C GLU A 5 3.19 10.90 12.71
N ALA A 6 3.72 10.64 13.90
CA ALA A 6 4.29 11.68 14.75
C ALA A 6 5.49 12.38 14.09
N PHE A 7 6.36 11.64 13.40
CA PHE A 7 7.47 12.22 12.65
C PHE A 7 6.98 13.10 11.49
N ALA A 8 6.00 12.62 10.72
CA ALA A 8 5.39 13.39 9.64
C ALA A 8 4.72 14.68 10.14
N ALA A 9 4.03 14.63 11.29
CA ALA A 9 3.36 15.80 11.87
C ALA A 9 4.33 16.92 12.32
N HIS A 10 5.60 16.61 12.57
CA HIS A 10 6.63 17.57 13.01
C HIS A 10 7.68 17.86 11.93
N SER A 11 7.56 17.24 10.74
CA SER A 11 8.50 17.43 9.65
C SER A 11 8.13 18.65 8.79
N GLN A 12 9.12 19.42 8.38
CA GLN A 12 8.94 20.51 7.39
C GLN A 12 9.05 20.03 5.94
N VAL A 13 9.43 18.77 5.74
CA VAL A 13 9.57 18.14 4.42
C VAL A 13 8.67 16.91 4.31
N PRO A 14 8.31 16.47 3.09
CA PRO A 14 7.52 15.26 2.89
C PRO A 14 8.15 14.04 3.55
N VAL A 15 7.31 13.23 4.20
CA VAL A 15 7.69 11.97 4.82
C VAL A 15 7.01 10.83 4.08
N ILE A 16 7.78 9.83 3.65
CA ILE A 16 7.28 8.67 2.93
C ILE A 16 7.35 7.45 3.85
N ASN A 17 6.25 6.70 3.94
CA ASN A 17 6.24 5.40 4.60
C ASN A 17 6.94 4.35 3.73
N ALA A 18 8.23 4.13 3.98
CA ALA A 18 8.94 3.02 3.35
C ALA A 18 8.35 1.66 3.78
N LEU A 19 8.14 1.47 5.10
CA LEU A 19 7.49 0.30 5.71
C LEU A 19 7.12 0.60 7.17
N THR A 20 5.97 0.12 7.61
CA THR A 20 5.61 -0.04 9.03
C THR A 20 4.96 -1.40 9.28
N ASP A 21 4.79 -1.78 10.54
CA ASP A 21 4.05 -3.00 10.91
C ASP A 21 2.60 -3.00 10.42
N PHE A 22 2.02 -1.81 10.16
CA PHE A 22 0.62 -1.68 9.75
C PHE A 22 0.46 -1.65 8.22
N GLN A 23 1.37 -0.99 7.50
CA GLN A 23 1.26 -0.74 6.05
C GLN A 23 2.62 -0.67 5.38
N HIS A 24 2.66 -1.08 4.11
CA HIS A 24 3.82 -1.04 3.23
C HIS A 24 3.45 -0.49 1.83
N PRO A 25 3.14 0.81 1.74
CA PRO A 25 2.53 1.39 0.53
C PRO A 25 3.49 1.41 -0.67
N CYS A 26 4.80 1.54 -0.45
CA CYS A 26 5.76 1.51 -1.56
C CYS A 26 5.80 0.17 -2.30
N GLN A 27 5.69 -0.96 -1.57
CA GLN A 27 5.61 -2.27 -2.20
C GLN A 27 4.29 -2.42 -2.97
N LEU A 28 3.16 -2.01 -2.37
CA LEU A 28 1.87 -2.02 -3.04
C LEU A 28 1.91 -1.25 -4.37
N LEU A 29 2.48 -0.04 -4.39
CA LEU A 29 2.59 0.75 -5.64
C LEU A 29 3.37 0.00 -6.72
N ALA A 30 4.44 -0.71 -6.35
CA ALA A 30 5.19 -1.55 -7.27
C ALA A 30 4.37 -2.74 -7.78
N ASP A 31 3.58 -3.38 -6.91
CA ASP A 31 2.71 -4.51 -7.27
C ASP A 31 1.60 -4.07 -8.24
N ILE A 32 0.97 -2.91 -7.98
CA ILE A 32 -0.05 -2.33 -8.86
C ILE A 32 0.55 -1.93 -10.21
N GLN A 33 1.72 -1.28 -10.23
CA GLN A 33 2.43 -0.99 -11.47
C GLN A 33 2.73 -2.26 -12.26
N THR A 34 3.23 -3.31 -11.61
CA THR A 34 3.51 -4.61 -12.22
C THR A 34 2.25 -5.21 -12.84
N TYR A 35 1.11 -5.13 -12.14
CA TYR A 35 -0.16 -5.59 -12.69
C TYR A 35 -0.54 -4.80 -13.94
N ILE A 36 -0.47 -3.47 -13.88
CA ILE A 36 -0.82 -2.58 -15.01
C ILE A 36 0.02 -2.89 -16.25
N GLU A 37 1.34 -3.07 -16.09
CA GLU A 37 2.25 -3.40 -17.18
C GLU A 37 1.93 -4.75 -17.84
N HIS A 38 1.42 -5.72 -17.07
CA HIS A 38 1.20 -7.09 -17.55
C HIS A 38 -0.25 -7.46 -17.88
N ARG A 39 -1.22 -6.70 -17.37
CA ARG A 39 -2.67 -7.03 -17.41
C ARG A 39 -3.55 -5.84 -17.75
N GLY A 40 -3.01 -4.63 -17.82
CA GLY A 40 -3.78 -3.40 -18.01
C GLY A 40 -4.47 -2.94 -16.73
N ASP A 41 -5.54 -2.16 -16.87
CA ASP A 41 -6.24 -1.55 -15.74
C ASP A 41 -6.71 -2.58 -14.70
N ILE A 42 -6.47 -2.26 -13.42
CA ILE A 42 -6.84 -3.08 -12.27
C ILE A 42 -8.25 -2.79 -11.76
N ALA A 43 -8.89 -1.71 -12.21
CA ALA A 43 -10.26 -1.37 -11.84
C ALA A 43 -11.23 -2.55 -12.10
N GLY A 44 -12.09 -2.84 -11.12
CA GLY A 44 -13.01 -3.97 -11.14
C GLY A 44 -12.36 -5.37 -11.15
N ARG A 45 -11.07 -5.50 -10.81
CA ARG A 45 -10.38 -6.80 -10.69
C ARG A 45 -10.33 -7.27 -9.24
N THR A 46 -10.30 -8.59 -9.04
CA THR A 46 -10.16 -9.20 -7.71
C THR A 46 -8.71 -9.60 -7.45
N VAL A 47 -8.15 -9.15 -6.32
CA VAL A 47 -6.88 -9.64 -5.78
C VAL A 47 -7.16 -10.65 -4.67
N LEU A 48 -6.56 -11.84 -4.74
CA LEU A 48 -6.63 -12.86 -3.69
C LEU A 48 -5.34 -12.86 -2.88
N TRP A 49 -5.43 -12.49 -1.60
CA TRP A 49 -4.34 -12.62 -0.64
C TRP A 49 -4.51 -13.88 0.21
N VAL A 50 -3.50 -14.75 0.25
CA VAL A 50 -3.49 -15.97 1.08
C VAL A 50 -2.26 -15.99 1.96
N GLY A 51 -2.47 -15.98 3.28
CA GLY A 51 -1.39 -15.96 4.26
C GLY A 51 -1.73 -15.08 5.46
N ASP A 52 -0.70 -14.51 6.05
CA ASP A 52 -0.82 -13.67 7.25
C ASP A 52 -1.50 -12.32 6.95
N GLY A 53 -2.26 -11.81 7.92
CA GLY A 53 -2.92 -10.49 7.89
C GLY A 53 -1.94 -9.37 8.22
N ASN A 54 -0.84 -9.29 7.47
CA ASN A 54 0.28 -8.39 7.74
C ASN A 54 0.10 -7.01 7.06
N ASN A 55 1.17 -6.21 7.09
CA ASN A 55 1.19 -4.88 6.48
C ASN A 55 0.87 -4.84 4.98
N MET A 56 1.21 -5.89 4.22
CA MET A 56 0.86 -5.99 2.80
C MET A 56 -0.62 -6.32 2.62
N CYS A 57 -1.17 -7.24 3.42
CA CYS A 57 -2.61 -7.52 3.42
C CYS A 57 -3.42 -6.24 3.64
N ASN A 58 -3.05 -5.45 4.67
CA ASN A 58 -3.68 -4.16 4.95
C ASN A 58 -3.52 -3.16 3.79
N SER A 59 -2.35 -3.12 3.16
CA SER A 59 -2.11 -2.23 2.02
C SER A 59 -2.99 -2.60 0.83
N PHE A 60 -3.18 -3.90 0.53
CA PHE A 60 -4.09 -4.34 -0.53
C PHE A 60 -5.57 -4.06 -0.22
N ILE A 61 -5.99 -4.14 1.05
CA ILE A 61 -7.34 -3.76 1.46
C ILE A 61 -7.59 -2.27 1.17
N GLU A 62 -6.64 -1.40 1.52
CA GLU A 62 -6.74 0.03 1.19
C GLU A 62 -6.70 0.28 -0.32
N ALA A 63 -5.88 -0.49 -1.05
CA ALA A 63 -5.80 -0.41 -2.50
C ALA A 63 -7.13 -0.73 -3.16
N ALA A 64 -7.86 -1.73 -2.66
CA ALA A 64 -9.15 -2.14 -3.20
C ALA A 64 -10.18 -1.00 -3.16
N GLU A 65 -10.13 -0.11 -2.15
CA GLU A 65 -10.98 1.08 -2.12
C GLU A 65 -10.47 2.19 -3.06
N ARG A 66 -9.14 2.36 -3.17
CA ARG A 66 -8.54 3.46 -3.93
C ARG A 66 -8.50 3.23 -5.45
N PHE A 67 -8.49 1.98 -5.89
CA PHE A 67 -8.32 1.58 -7.30
C PHE A 67 -9.55 0.82 -7.86
N ASP A 68 -10.70 0.89 -7.18
CA ASP A 68 -11.94 0.26 -7.64
C ASP A 68 -12.48 0.88 -8.95
#